data_AF-A0A544VQ56-F1
#
_entry.id   AF-A0A544VQ56-F1
#
_cell.length_a   1.000
_cell.length_b   1.000
_cell.length_c   1.000
_cell.angle_alpha   90.00
_cell.angle_beta   90.00
_cell.angle_gamma   90.00
#
_symmetry.space_group_name_H-M   'P 1'
#
loop_
_entity.id
_entity.type
_entity.pdbx_description
1 polymer ?
#
loop_
_entity_poly.entity_id
_entity_poly.type
_entity_poly.pdbx_seq_one_letter_code
_entity_poly.pdbx_strand_id
1 'polypeptide(L)'
;LAANTVPALVLGFLVSLAGMSRFIYATAIVWILGGLGTWLIGNLGAPAGVETNHIGASGLIFGWLTFLIVFGFFTRHAWQIVVGIVVFLVYGGILWGALPGTFGVSWQGHLCGGIAGVIAAYVLSGPER
;
A
#
# COMPACT_ATOMS: atom_id res chain seq x y z
N LEU A 1 1.40 7.82 15.36
CA LEU A 1 2.13 8.48 14.26
C LEU A 1 3.54 7.92 14.06
N ALA A 2 4.37 7.82 15.12
CA ALA A 2 5.75 7.31 15.03
C ALA A 2 5.90 5.90 14.41
N ALA A 3 4.94 4.98 14.66
CA ALA A 3 4.97 3.63 14.07
C ALA A 3 4.89 3.61 12.53
N ASN A 4 4.33 4.66 11.91
CA ASN A 4 4.20 4.77 10.46
C ASN A 4 5.40 5.49 9.82
N THR A 5 6.15 6.26 10.60
CA THR A 5 7.23 7.11 10.07
C THR A 5 8.34 6.28 9.42
N VAL A 6 8.82 5.24 10.11
CA VAL A 6 9.92 4.41 9.59
C VAL A 6 9.49 3.63 8.33
N PRO A 7 8.38 2.87 8.31
CA PRO A 7 7.94 2.20 7.10
C PRO A 7 7.62 3.17 5.96
N ALA A 8 6.99 4.32 6.24
CA ALA A 8 6.69 5.30 5.21
C ALA A 8 7.96 5.85 4.54
N LEU A 9 8.98 6.20 5.33
CA LEU A 9 10.24 6.70 4.79
C LEU A 9 10.98 5.63 3.98
N VAL A 10 11.08 4.40 4.52
CA VAL A 10 11.79 3.31 3.85
C VAL A 10 11.07 2.89 2.57
N LEU A 11 9.78 2.60 2.64
CA LEU A 11 9.02 2.12 1.48
C LEU A 11 8.85 3.23 0.43
N GLY A 12 8.56 4.47 0.86
CA GLY A 12 8.47 5.60 -0.06
C GLY A 12 9.78 5.84 -0.79
N PHE A 13 10.93 5.75 -0.09
CA PHE A 13 12.25 5.82 -0.71
C PHE A 13 12.50 4.66 -1.69
N LEU A 14 12.17 3.43 -1.32
CA LEU A 14 12.34 2.28 -2.22
C LEU A 14 11.48 2.39 -3.49
N VAL A 15 10.25 2.91 -3.38
CA VAL A 15 9.41 3.20 -4.54
C VAL A 15 10.05 4.30 -5.40
N SER A 16 10.62 5.35 -4.81
CA SER A 16 11.28 6.41 -5.59
C SER A 16 12.56 5.95 -6.29
N LEU A 17 13.27 4.95 -5.74
CA LEU A 17 14.37 4.26 -6.42
C LEU A 17 13.91 3.42 -7.62
N ALA A 18 12.65 2.98 -7.63
CA ALA A 18 12.07 2.35 -8.81
C ALA A 18 11.73 3.37 -9.91
N GLY A 19 11.75 4.66 -9.59
CA GLY A 19 11.48 5.77 -10.48
C GLY A 19 10.72 6.91 -9.80
N MET A 20 11.13 8.17 -10.02
CA MET A 20 10.47 9.31 -9.36
C MET A 20 9.05 9.52 -9.91
N SER A 21 8.84 9.37 -11.22
CA SER A 21 7.50 9.47 -11.81
C SER A 21 6.61 8.35 -11.29
N ARG A 22 7.16 7.12 -11.17
CA ARG A 22 6.47 5.98 -10.56
C ARG A 22 6.09 6.23 -9.11
N PHE A 23 6.95 6.83 -8.30
CA PHE A 23 6.61 7.18 -6.91
C PHE A 23 5.43 8.15 -6.83
N ILE A 24 5.45 9.21 -7.64
CA ILE A 24 4.37 10.20 -7.66
C ILE A 24 3.06 9.56 -8.10
N TYR A 25 3.07 8.85 -9.24
CA TYR A 25 1.87 8.22 -9.77
C TYR A 25 1.34 7.07 -8.90
N ALA A 26 2.22 6.23 -8.34
CA ALA A 26 1.80 5.17 -7.43
C ALA A 26 1.16 5.76 -6.17
N THR A 27 1.76 6.81 -5.59
CA THR A 27 1.19 7.52 -4.44
C THR A 27 -0.18 8.10 -4.77
N ALA A 28 -0.33 8.75 -5.94
CA ALA A 28 -1.61 9.30 -6.37
C ALA A 28 -2.68 8.21 -6.60
N ILE A 29 -2.33 7.12 -7.28
CA ILE A 29 -3.22 5.99 -7.53
C ILE A 29 -3.67 5.36 -6.20
N VAL A 30 -2.73 5.09 -5.29
CA VAL A 30 -3.04 4.51 -3.98
C VAL A 30 -3.90 5.45 -3.15
N TRP A 31 -3.60 6.75 -3.16
CA TRP A 31 -4.38 7.73 -2.41
C TRP A 31 -5.82 7.81 -2.91
N ILE A 32 -6.02 7.90 -4.24
CA ILE A 32 -7.34 8.05 -4.84
C ILE A 32 -8.12 6.74 -4.80
N LEU A 33 -7.57 5.63 -5.33
CA LEU A 33 -8.29 4.36 -5.39
C LEU A 33 -8.41 3.71 -4.02
N GLY A 34 -7.36 3.75 -3.21
CA GLY A 34 -7.39 3.26 -1.84
C GLY A 34 -8.34 4.08 -0.98
N GLY A 35 -8.32 5.41 -1.11
CA GLY A 35 -9.25 6.32 -0.43
C GLY A 35 -10.70 6.09 -0.84
N LEU A 36 -10.98 5.97 -2.14
CA LEU A 36 -12.33 5.67 -2.65
C LEU A 36 -12.82 4.31 -2.16
N GLY A 37 -11.99 3.28 -2.20
CA GLY A 37 -12.33 1.97 -1.65
C GLY A 37 -12.67 2.05 -0.16
N THR A 38 -11.83 2.74 0.61
CA THR A 38 -12.06 2.97 2.04
C THR A 38 -13.36 3.72 2.30
N TRP A 39 -13.69 4.73 1.49
CA TRP A 39 -14.95 5.47 1.61
C TRP A 39 -16.18 4.58 1.35
N LEU A 40 -16.09 3.67 0.38
CA LEU A 40 -17.17 2.74 0.06
C LEU A 40 -17.39 1.67 1.14
N ILE A 41 -16.31 1.16 1.74
CA ILE A 41 -16.37 -0.01 2.62
C ILE A 41 -15.96 0.25 4.07
N GLY A 42 -15.67 1.50 4.44
CA GLY A 42 -15.07 1.85 5.73
C GLY A 42 -15.80 1.25 6.93
N ASN A 43 -17.13 1.30 6.92
CA ASN A 43 -17.96 0.80 8.01
C ASN A 43 -18.23 -0.73 7.97
N LEU A 44 -17.65 -1.48 7.02
CA LEU A 44 -17.83 -2.94 7.01
C LEU A 44 -17.26 -3.56 8.29
N GLY A 45 -18.08 -4.33 9.00
CA GLY A 45 -17.71 -4.95 10.27
C GLY A 45 -17.83 -4.04 11.49
N ALA A 46 -18.25 -2.78 11.32
CA ALA A 46 -18.59 -1.91 12.43
C ALA A 46 -19.96 -2.26 13.04
N PRO A 47 -20.17 -2.09 14.36
CA PRO A 47 -21.50 -2.17 14.96
C PRO A 47 -22.48 -1.18 14.33
N ALA A 48 -23.78 -1.49 14.35
CA ALA A 48 -24.80 -0.61 13.81
C ALA A 48 -24.77 0.77 14.48
N GLY A 49 -24.71 1.84 13.67
CA GLY A 49 -24.65 3.22 14.14
C GLY A 49 -23.26 3.69 14.61
N VAL A 50 -22.21 2.89 14.40
CA VAL A 50 -20.82 3.29 14.70
C VAL A 50 -20.06 3.51 13.41
N GLU A 51 -19.53 4.72 13.24
CA GLU A 51 -18.64 5.06 12.14
C GLU A 51 -17.19 4.69 12.49
N THR A 52 -16.45 4.15 11.53
CA THR A 52 -15.02 3.87 11.68
C THR A 52 -14.16 5.03 11.20
N ASN A 53 -13.06 5.28 11.90
CA ASN A 53 -12.11 6.31 11.52
C ASN A 53 -10.90 5.71 10.79
N HIS A 54 -10.60 6.26 9.61
CA HIS A 54 -9.52 5.80 8.73
C HIS A 54 -8.43 6.87 8.48
N ILE A 55 -8.34 7.90 9.33
CA ILE A 55 -7.34 8.97 9.17
C ILE A 55 -5.90 8.42 9.36
N GLY A 56 -5.05 8.61 8.33
CA GLY A 56 -3.62 8.39 8.43
C GLY A 56 -2.94 8.01 7.12
N ALA A 57 -1.61 7.95 7.15
CA ALA A 57 -0.78 7.56 6.00
C ALA A 57 -0.67 6.04 5.79
N SER A 58 -1.26 5.22 6.67
CA SER A 58 -1.06 3.77 6.62
C SER A 58 -1.63 3.13 5.36
N GLY A 59 -2.72 3.66 4.78
CA GLY A 59 -3.20 3.22 3.47
C GLY A 59 -2.12 3.34 2.37
N LEU A 60 -1.34 4.42 2.38
CA LEU A 60 -0.20 4.60 1.47
C LEU A 60 0.92 3.58 1.74
N ILE A 61 1.23 3.31 3.01
CA ILE A 61 2.22 2.31 3.40
C ILE A 61 1.85 0.93 2.85
N PHE A 62 0.58 0.52 2.98
CA PHE A 62 0.10 -0.75 2.43
C PHE A 62 0.18 -0.78 0.91
N GLY A 63 -0.16 0.33 0.24
CA GLY A 63 -0.04 0.40 -1.22
C GLY A 63 1.40 0.39 -1.72
N TRP A 64 2.32 1.11 -1.09
CA TRP A 64 3.75 1.04 -1.44
C TRP A 64 4.35 -0.33 -1.16
N LEU A 65 3.95 -0.97 -0.05
CA LEU A 65 4.39 -2.31 0.30
C LEU A 65 3.98 -3.33 -0.78
N THR A 66 2.69 -3.40 -1.11
CA THR A 66 2.22 -4.34 -2.14
C THR A 66 2.77 -3.98 -3.51
N PHE A 67 2.90 -2.68 -3.85
CA PHE A 67 3.56 -2.24 -5.07
C PHE A 67 4.95 -2.86 -5.20
N LEU A 68 5.83 -2.65 -4.21
CA LEU A 68 7.22 -3.14 -4.25
C LEU A 68 7.30 -4.68 -4.33
N ILE A 69 6.41 -5.38 -3.64
CA ILE A 69 6.35 -6.85 -3.64
C ILE A 69 6.08 -7.39 -5.04
N VAL A 70 5.13 -6.80 -5.78
CA VAL A 70 4.68 -7.35 -7.07
C VAL A 70 5.34 -6.69 -8.29
N PHE A 71 5.91 -5.49 -8.14
CA PHE A 71 6.36 -4.67 -9.27
C PHE A 71 7.39 -5.37 -10.15
N GLY A 72 8.39 -6.03 -9.56
CA GLY A 72 9.41 -6.74 -10.31
C GLY A 72 8.88 -7.89 -11.18
N PHE A 73 7.76 -8.50 -10.79
CA PHE A 73 7.11 -9.54 -11.59
C PHE A 73 6.42 -8.95 -12.82
N PHE A 74 5.79 -7.78 -12.70
CA PHE A 74 5.16 -7.10 -13.83
C PHE A 74 6.17 -6.54 -14.83
N THR A 75 7.28 -5.98 -14.34
CA THR A 75 8.36 -5.46 -15.19
C THR A 75 9.28 -6.55 -15.73
N ARG A 76 9.22 -7.77 -15.17
CA ARG A 76 10.11 -8.91 -15.46
C ARG A 76 11.59 -8.58 -15.22
N HIS A 77 11.88 -7.73 -14.25
CA HIS A 77 13.24 -7.38 -13.85
C HIS A 77 13.67 -8.12 -12.59
N ALA A 78 14.66 -9.01 -12.72
CA ALA A 78 15.15 -9.87 -11.63
C ALA A 78 15.55 -9.07 -10.38
N TRP A 79 16.22 -7.92 -10.55
CA TRP A 79 16.62 -7.08 -9.41
C TRP A 79 15.43 -6.55 -8.62
N GLN A 80 14.36 -6.13 -9.30
CA GLN A 80 13.15 -5.64 -8.64
C GLN A 80 12.39 -6.77 -7.94
N ILE A 81 12.46 -8.00 -8.45
CA ILE A 81 11.92 -9.19 -7.78
C ILE A 81 12.68 -9.45 -6.48
N VAL A 82 14.01 -9.40 -6.49
CA VAL A 82 14.83 -9.56 -5.28
C VAL A 82 14.49 -8.49 -4.24
N VAL A 83 14.37 -7.23 -4.66
CA VAL A 83 13.93 -6.14 -3.77
C VAL A 83 12.55 -6.44 -3.19
N GLY A 84 11.59 -6.86 -4.01
CA GLY A 84 10.24 -7.22 -3.55
C GLY A 84 10.24 -8.36 -2.53
N ILE A 85 11.07 -9.39 -2.73
CA ILE A 85 11.24 -10.50 -1.78
C ILE A 85 11.82 -10.00 -0.45
N VAL A 86 12.89 -9.21 -0.48
CA VAL A 86 13.50 -8.65 0.75
C VAL A 86 12.49 -7.77 1.50
N VAL A 87 11.77 -6.90 0.77
CA VAL A 87 10.70 -6.07 1.34
C VAL A 87 9.61 -6.94 1.97
N PHE A 88 9.19 -8.02 1.31
CA PHE A 88 8.20 -8.95 1.87
C PHE A 88 8.71 -9.62 3.15
N LEU A 89 9.96 -10.05 3.20
CA LEU A 89 10.52 -10.71 4.39
C LEU A 89 10.63 -9.75 5.58
N VAL A 90 10.98 -8.48 5.34
CA VAL A 90 11.15 -7.47 6.40
C VAL A 90 9.82 -6.85 6.84
N TYR A 91 8.95 -6.53 5.88
CA TYR A 91 7.72 -5.75 6.11
C TYR A 91 6.42 -6.52 5.86
N GLY A 92 6.46 -7.76 5.37
CA GLY A 92 5.27 -8.55 5.04
C GLY A 92 4.34 -8.76 6.23
N GLY A 93 4.86 -8.74 7.46
CA GLY A 93 4.04 -8.78 8.67
C GLY A 93 3.04 -7.61 8.80
N ILE A 94 3.31 -6.46 8.16
CA ILE A 94 2.36 -5.32 8.11
C ILE A 94 1.06 -5.75 7.44
N LEU A 95 1.09 -6.66 6.46
CA LEU A 95 -0.08 -7.09 5.70
C LEU A 95 -1.17 -7.73 6.57
N TRP A 96 -0.82 -8.26 7.75
CA TRP A 96 -1.80 -8.75 8.73
C TRP A 96 -2.77 -7.66 9.17
N GLY A 97 -2.35 -6.40 9.17
CA GLY A 97 -3.21 -5.26 9.49
C GLY A 97 -4.29 -4.97 8.45
N ALA A 98 -4.29 -5.64 7.30
CA ALA A 98 -5.38 -5.59 6.32
C ALA A 98 -6.49 -6.62 6.59
N LEU A 99 -6.32 -7.51 7.57
CA LEU A 99 -7.37 -8.45 7.98
C LEU A 99 -8.29 -7.83 9.04
N PRO A 100 -9.59 -8.16 9.01
CA PRO A 100 -10.51 -7.77 10.06
C PRO A 100 -10.14 -8.45 11.40
N GLY A 101 -10.44 -7.78 12.52
CA GLY A 101 -10.38 -8.39 13.85
C GLY A 101 -9.55 -7.64 14.90
N THR A 102 -8.80 -6.60 14.51
CA THR A 102 -8.10 -5.74 15.48
C THR A 102 -8.85 -4.43 15.67
N PHE A 103 -9.36 -4.20 16.88
CA PHE A 103 -10.06 -2.96 17.20
C PHE A 103 -9.13 -1.74 17.07
N GLY A 104 -9.64 -0.65 16.49
CA GLY A 104 -8.88 0.58 16.26
C GLY A 104 -7.90 0.52 15.07
N VAL A 105 -7.80 -0.62 14.36
CA VAL A 105 -7.02 -0.74 13.13
C VAL A 105 -7.92 -0.48 11.92
N SER A 106 -7.46 0.41 11.03
CA SER A 106 -8.09 0.76 9.76
C SER A 106 -7.90 -0.35 8.71
N TRP A 107 -8.36 -1.58 8.99
CA TRP A 107 -8.10 -2.72 8.12
C TRP A 107 -8.70 -2.56 6.72
N GLN A 108 -9.85 -1.90 6.60
CA GLN A 108 -10.49 -1.55 5.33
C GLN A 108 -9.58 -0.63 4.52
N GLY A 109 -9.02 0.40 5.16
CA GLY A 109 -8.08 1.32 4.52
C GLY A 109 -6.77 0.66 4.12
N HIS A 110 -6.29 -0.27 4.93
CA HIS A 110 -5.11 -1.08 4.63
C HIS A 110 -5.34 -2.03 3.45
N LEU A 111 -6.48 -2.71 3.41
CA LEU A 111 -6.87 -3.61 2.33
C LEU A 111 -7.03 -2.83 1.01
N CYS A 112 -7.79 -1.74 1.02
CA CYS A 112 -8.00 -0.92 -0.16
C CYS A 112 -6.69 -0.28 -0.66
N GLY A 113 -5.85 0.20 0.26
CA GLY A 113 -4.50 0.69 -0.07
C GLY A 113 -3.63 -0.39 -0.71
N GLY A 114 -3.62 -1.59 -0.13
CA GLY A 114 -2.87 -2.75 -0.65
C GLY A 114 -3.33 -3.17 -2.05
N ILE A 115 -4.65 -3.25 -2.29
CA ILE A 115 -5.21 -3.53 -3.63
C ILE A 115 -4.80 -2.45 -4.62
N ALA A 116 -4.92 -1.17 -4.23
CA ALA A 116 -4.53 -0.05 -5.08
C ALA A 116 -3.02 -0.06 -5.41
N GLY A 117 -2.17 -0.55 -4.49
CA GLY A 117 -0.74 -0.73 -4.73
C GLY A 117 -0.43 -1.77 -5.81
N VAL A 118 -1.15 -2.90 -5.82
CA VAL A 118 -1.03 -3.92 -6.87
C VAL A 118 -1.48 -3.34 -8.22
N ILE A 119 -2.58 -2.59 -8.24
CA ILE A 119 -3.07 -1.90 -9.44
C ILE A 119 -2.03 -0.90 -9.95
N ALA A 120 -1.47 -0.08 -9.06
CA ALA A 120 -0.43 0.88 -9.41
C ALA A 120 0.80 0.20 -10.00
N ALA A 121 1.25 -0.91 -9.42
CA ALA A 121 2.39 -1.67 -9.93
C ALA A 121 2.15 -2.21 -11.34
N TYR A 122 0.95 -2.70 -11.61
CA TYR A 122 0.56 -3.16 -12.95
C TYR A 122 0.51 -2.01 -13.96
N VAL A 123 -0.16 -0.91 -13.61
CA VAL A 123 -0.32 0.26 -14.52
C VAL A 123 1.02 0.91 -14.84
N LEU A 124 1.95 0.92 -13.90
CA LEU A 124 3.25 1.59 -14.00
C LEU A 124 4.40 0.67 -14.43
N SER A 125 4.13 -0.58 -14.81
CA SER A 125 5.15 -1.55 -15.21
C SER A 125 5.77 -1.30 -16.58
N GLY A 126 5.26 -0.34 -17.34
CA GLY A 126 5.85 0.11 -18.60
C GLY A 126 7.16 0.90 -18.41
N PRO A 127 7.81 1.29 -19.51
CA PRO A 127 8.97 2.19 -19.47
C PRO A 127 8.66 3.44 -18.65
N GLU A 128 9.63 3.86 -17.84
CA GLU A 128 9.48 5.08 -17.06
C GLU A 128 9.38 6.29 -17.99
N ARG A 129 8.42 7.16 -17.71
CA ARG A 129 8.16 8.40 -18.45
C ARG A 129 8.75 9.59 -17.71
#